data_AF-A0A651I4Z5-F1
#
_entry.id   AF-A0A651I4Z5-F1
#
_cell.length_a   1.000
_cell.length_b   1.000
_cell.length_c   1.000
_cell.angle_alpha   90.00
_cell.angle_beta   90.00
_cell.angle_gamma   90.00
#
_symmetry.space_group_name_H-M   'P 1'
#
loop_
_entity.id
_entity.type
_entity.pdbx_description
1 polymer ?
#
loop_
_entity_poly.entity_id
_entity_poly.type
_entity_poly.pdbx_seq_one_letter_code
_entity_poly.pdbx_strand_id
1 'polypeptide(L)'
;MKKFSMNRAMVGCAAIAMAAGAAFGDPQMDLLIERELHVDRYELVDLALPAAIGNGFTVGLDLGGELVQVEMLPFSVRSPSFRVLVDDGTEIREVDPPESRTLRGFGLTHPDVVSAASLSDTGLTGIFIVPGPGGEGGTTWVLQPLLDLTDEAPFGRHVLYRADDTFELPYKCGVDHENPGEFMPHRLAHQDEPQPETPMPRSGMLLADIAYDFDFQGYQWAGSSVSESVARTEGIQNAVTLIYERDTDITYDITEIIVRTSSASNPYTTNNAGNLLTQFRNHWNSNHNSVPRDVAHLLTGRNTGGTLGVAYLGVICQRNSAYGLSRLTWTNNFNLRVSVVAHELGHNWNAPHCNGASPCNLMCASINGCNGVGLPNFAPVSVNTITNFRNTRTCLTPTGPVAPTALPITDTFPAGSLNPSVWGNFEGASIVFPLGATPPAGSTVMRLTLNQFAETVPLALESAGTDVVVEFAWSSFSMEAGKSLRIEASDGSGNFTEIGAIIADGSFPSAYTYESFAIPANLLNDGGTVRFRAQVADTSDVWYVDDLYIGEPVTPACPPDLNGDGVVDADDFFLFLSLFASGDPVADFNGDGVIDADDFFAFLSAFAAGC
;
A
#
# COMPACT_ATOMS: atom_id res chain seq x y z
N MET A 1 33.58 -1.14 -40.14
CA MET A 1 34.17 -2.49 -40.23
C MET A 1 34.99 -2.79 -38.98
N LYS A 2 34.66 -3.85 -38.25
CA LYS A 2 35.55 -4.67 -37.39
C LYS A 2 34.72 -5.87 -36.93
N LYS A 3 35.25 -7.09 -37.09
CA LYS A 3 34.59 -8.33 -36.63
C LYS A 3 35.21 -8.74 -35.30
N PHE A 4 34.41 -9.24 -34.37
CA PHE A 4 34.86 -10.21 -33.36
C PHE A 4 33.80 -11.31 -33.19
N SER A 5 34.20 -12.43 -32.58
CA SER A 5 33.50 -13.71 -32.76
C SER A 5 32.36 -13.92 -31.78
N MET A 6 31.25 -14.48 -32.27
CA MET A 6 30.35 -15.26 -31.42
C MET A 6 31.08 -16.53 -30.97
N ASN A 7 30.77 -17.01 -29.77
CA ASN A 7 31.00 -18.40 -29.38
C ASN A 7 29.75 -18.89 -28.64
N ARG A 8 29.22 -20.07 -28.99
CA ARG A 8 27.98 -20.60 -28.42
C ARG A 8 28.28 -21.55 -27.26
N ALA A 9 27.64 -21.31 -26.12
CA ALA A 9 27.26 -22.35 -25.17
C ALA A 9 25.74 -22.24 -24.97
N MET A 10 25.02 -23.35 -25.02
CA MET A 10 23.58 -23.41 -24.73
C MET A 10 23.38 -24.01 -23.34
N VAL A 11 22.72 -23.26 -22.46
CA VAL A 11 21.91 -23.81 -21.37
C VAL A 11 20.56 -23.08 -21.47
N GLY A 12 19.45 -23.81 -21.36
CA GLY A 12 18.12 -23.25 -21.60
C GLY A 12 17.62 -22.46 -20.39
N CYS A 13 17.20 -21.23 -20.63
CA CYS A 13 16.32 -20.47 -19.74
C CYS A 13 15.17 -19.87 -20.58
N ALA A 14 14.06 -19.50 -19.96
CA ALA A 14 12.88 -18.99 -20.66
C ALA A 14 13.20 -17.69 -21.42
N ALA A 15 12.56 -17.50 -22.59
CA ALA A 15 12.87 -16.39 -23.48
C ALA A 15 12.21 -15.08 -23.00
N ILE A 16 12.90 -14.34 -22.14
CA ILE A 16 12.60 -12.93 -21.88
C ILE A 16 12.83 -12.15 -23.18
N ALA A 17 11.77 -11.60 -23.76
CA ALA A 17 11.81 -10.86 -25.01
C ALA A 17 12.28 -9.41 -24.78
N MET A 18 13.60 -9.20 -24.64
CA MET A 18 14.19 -7.86 -24.64
C MET A 18 14.04 -7.20 -26.03
N ALA A 19 13.04 -6.33 -26.18
CA ALA A 19 12.83 -5.50 -27.36
C ALA A 19 13.55 -4.14 -27.19
N ALA A 20 14.86 -4.12 -27.42
CA ALA A 20 15.64 -2.87 -27.36
C ALA A 20 15.65 -2.13 -28.70
N GLY A 21 15.08 -0.92 -28.74
CA GLY A 21 15.41 0.10 -29.75
C GLY A 21 14.27 0.66 -30.59
N ALA A 22 13.78 1.83 -30.16
CA ALA A 22 13.28 2.94 -30.97
C ALA A 22 12.38 2.63 -32.21
N ALA A 23 11.08 2.90 -32.04
CA ALA A 23 10.25 3.46 -33.11
C ALA A 23 9.72 4.82 -32.63
N PHE A 24 10.13 5.91 -33.29
CA PHE A 24 9.25 7.09 -33.38
C PHE A 24 7.99 6.63 -34.12
N GLY A 25 6.81 7.06 -33.66
CA GLY A 25 5.56 6.42 -34.04
C GLY A 25 5.11 6.73 -35.46
N ASP A 26 3.90 6.26 -35.78
CA ASP A 26 3.14 6.88 -36.86
C ASP A 26 2.85 8.32 -36.41
N PRO A 27 3.20 9.37 -37.19
CA PRO A 27 2.90 10.75 -36.81
C PRO A 27 1.41 11.03 -36.54
N GLN A 28 0.49 10.18 -37.01
CA GLN A 28 -0.93 10.26 -36.66
C GLN A 28 -1.23 9.72 -35.25
N MET A 29 -0.48 8.72 -34.80
CA MET A 29 -0.56 8.19 -33.42
C MET A 29 0.10 9.13 -32.42
N ASP A 30 1.24 9.72 -32.76
CA ASP A 30 1.92 10.70 -31.90
C ASP A 30 0.97 11.89 -31.63
N LEU A 31 0.39 12.46 -32.68
CA LEU A 31 -0.64 13.51 -32.60
C LEU A 31 -1.97 13.08 -31.95
N LEU A 32 -2.25 11.78 -31.83
CA LEU A 32 -3.40 11.29 -31.08
C LEU A 32 -3.10 11.27 -29.58
N ILE A 33 -1.92 10.76 -29.19
CA ILE A 33 -1.48 10.64 -27.81
C ILE A 33 -1.29 12.03 -27.18
N GLU A 34 -0.55 12.92 -27.86
CA GLU A 34 -0.39 14.33 -27.45
C GLU A 34 -1.75 15.02 -27.24
N ARG A 35 -2.70 14.82 -28.16
CA ARG A 35 -4.01 15.48 -28.12
C ARG A 35 -4.92 14.95 -27.01
N GLU A 36 -5.00 13.64 -26.82
CA GLU A 36 -5.98 13.01 -25.93
C GLU A 36 -5.50 12.89 -24.48
N LEU A 37 -4.18 12.70 -24.28
CA LEU A 37 -3.56 12.61 -22.95
C LEU A 37 -2.91 13.92 -22.49
N HIS A 38 -2.71 14.90 -23.38
CA HIS A 38 -2.07 16.19 -23.07
C HIS A 38 -0.64 16.03 -22.53
N VAL A 39 0.15 15.15 -23.17
CA VAL A 39 1.54 14.82 -22.81
C VAL A 39 2.51 15.29 -23.88
N ASP A 40 3.64 15.88 -23.47
CA ASP A 40 4.76 16.29 -24.34
C ASP A 40 5.80 15.17 -24.52
N ARG A 41 5.84 14.19 -23.60
CA ARG A 41 6.73 13.02 -23.64
C ARG A 41 6.04 11.77 -23.10
N TYR A 42 6.28 10.65 -23.76
CA TYR A 42 5.78 9.33 -23.40
C TYR A 42 6.62 8.24 -24.08
N GLU A 43 6.42 7.00 -23.67
CA GLU A 43 6.94 5.78 -24.28
C GLU A 43 5.78 4.82 -24.58
N LEU A 44 5.95 3.93 -25.56
CA LEU A 44 4.99 2.86 -25.86
C LEU A 44 5.54 1.54 -25.37
N VAL A 45 4.80 0.88 -24.46
CA VAL A 45 5.19 -0.39 -23.84
C VAL A 45 4.18 -1.49 -24.17
N ASP A 46 4.68 -2.67 -24.51
CA ASP A 46 3.87 -3.87 -24.78
C ASP A 46 3.96 -4.81 -23.55
N LEU A 47 2.83 -5.07 -22.89
CA LEU A 47 2.70 -5.82 -21.64
C LEU A 47 1.94 -7.13 -21.81
N ALA A 48 2.46 -8.21 -21.22
CA ALA A 48 1.81 -9.51 -21.16
C ALA A 48 0.79 -9.56 -20.01
N LEU A 49 -0.37 -8.92 -20.20
CA LEU A 49 -1.44 -8.89 -19.20
C LEU A 49 -2.31 -10.17 -19.22
N PRO A 50 -2.83 -10.63 -18.06
CA PRO A 50 -3.83 -11.68 -18.01
C PRO A 50 -5.21 -11.17 -18.42
N ALA A 51 -6.12 -12.09 -18.77
CA ALA A 51 -7.51 -11.76 -19.11
C ALA A 51 -8.42 -11.48 -17.89
N ALA A 52 -7.93 -11.75 -16.68
CA ALA A 52 -8.58 -11.47 -15.39
C ALA A 52 -7.50 -11.39 -14.30
N ILE A 53 -7.79 -10.74 -13.18
CA ILE A 53 -6.83 -10.50 -12.10
C ILE A 53 -6.36 -11.79 -11.41
N GLY A 54 -7.27 -12.72 -11.13
CA GLY A 54 -6.96 -13.92 -10.36
C GLY A 54 -6.38 -13.59 -8.98
N ASN A 55 -5.23 -14.19 -8.66
CA ASN A 55 -4.51 -13.93 -7.41
C ASN A 55 -3.51 -12.76 -7.51
N GLY A 56 -3.39 -12.12 -8.68
CA GLY A 56 -2.34 -11.14 -8.99
C GLY A 56 -1.39 -11.58 -10.12
N PHE A 57 -0.53 -10.68 -10.57
CA PHE A 57 0.43 -10.88 -11.66
C PHE A 57 1.57 -9.85 -11.63
N THR A 58 2.71 -10.13 -12.24
CA THR A 58 3.85 -9.19 -12.30
C THR A 58 3.89 -8.44 -13.64
N VAL A 59 4.23 -7.15 -13.62
CA VAL A 59 4.57 -6.35 -14.81
C VAL A 59 5.98 -5.77 -14.71
N GLY A 60 6.74 -5.82 -15.80
CA GLY A 60 8.03 -5.14 -15.92
C GLY A 60 7.88 -3.80 -16.63
N LEU A 61 8.32 -2.71 -16.00
CA LEU A 61 8.27 -1.35 -16.55
C LEU A 61 9.64 -0.69 -16.45
N ASP A 62 10.08 0.02 -17.49
CA ASP A 62 11.21 0.92 -17.39
C ASP A 62 10.74 2.25 -16.79
N LEU A 63 11.16 2.56 -15.58
CA LEU A 63 10.72 3.74 -14.82
C LEU A 63 11.78 4.84 -14.74
N GLY A 64 12.62 4.95 -15.78
CA GLY A 64 13.52 6.09 -16.00
C GLY A 64 14.96 5.74 -16.40
N GLY A 65 15.14 4.64 -17.13
CA GLY A 65 16.42 3.95 -17.34
C GLY A 65 16.62 2.75 -16.41
N GLU A 66 15.57 2.30 -15.73
CA GLU A 66 15.60 1.26 -14.69
C GLU A 66 14.37 0.34 -14.79
N LEU A 67 14.61 -0.94 -15.05
CA LEU A 67 13.56 -1.95 -15.22
C LEU A 67 13.07 -2.45 -13.86
N VAL A 68 11.94 -1.91 -13.40
CA VAL A 68 11.27 -2.34 -12.17
C VAL A 68 10.28 -3.46 -12.49
N GLN A 69 10.37 -4.57 -11.75
CA GLN A 69 9.31 -5.58 -11.70
C GLN A 69 8.33 -5.20 -10.59
N VAL A 70 7.06 -4.97 -10.94
CA VAL A 70 5.99 -4.60 -10.01
C VAL A 70 5.01 -5.77 -9.92
N GLU A 71 4.87 -6.36 -8.74
CA GLU A 71 3.85 -7.37 -8.45
C GLU A 71 2.53 -6.67 -8.16
N MET A 72 1.50 -6.95 -8.96
CA MET A 72 0.14 -6.43 -8.84
C MET A 72 -0.72 -7.43 -8.07
N LEU A 73 -1.18 -7.05 -6.89
CA LEU A 73 -2.06 -7.83 -6.03
C LEU A 73 -3.50 -7.26 -6.05
N PRO A 74 -4.54 -8.10 -5.93
CA PRO A 74 -5.93 -7.64 -5.81
C PRO A 74 -6.10 -6.68 -4.63
N PHE A 75 -6.70 -5.52 -4.86
CA PHE A 75 -7.01 -4.55 -3.81
C PHE A 75 -8.35 -3.88 -4.06
N SER A 76 -9.14 -3.67 -3.00
CA SER A 76 -10.53 -3.25 -3.10
C SER A 76 -10.79 -2.04 -2.20
N VAL A 77 -11.10 -0.89 -2.81
CA VAL A 77 -11.60 0.31 -2.12
C VAL A 77 -13.10 0.20 -1.80
N ARG A 78 -13.54 -0.93 -1.25
CA ARG A 78 -14.96 -1.23 -0.98
C ARG A 78 -15.13 -1.58 0.49
N SER A 79 -16.01 -0.88 1.18
CA SER A 79 -16.34 -1.21 2.57
C SER A 79 -16.97 -2.60 2.68
N PRO A 80 -16.96 -3.23 3.87
CA PRO A 80 -17.72 -4.45 4.14
C PRO A 80 -19.25 -4.30 3.96
N SER A 81 -19.74 -3.08 3.75
CA SER A 81 -21.14 -2.73 3.50
C SER A 81 -21.37 -2.10 2.11
N PHE A 82 -20.41 -2.25 1.19
CA PHE A 82 -20.44 -1.67 -0.16
C PHE A 82 -21.63 -2.15 -0.99
N ARG A 83 -22.36 -1.20 -1.59
CA ARG A 83 -23.53 -1.47 -2.45
C ARG A 83 -23.50 -0.63 -3.73
N VAL A 84 -24.05 -1.19 -4.80
CA VAL A 84 -24.28 -0.48 -6.06
C VAL A 84 -25.79 -0.30 -6.23
N LEU A 85 -26.22 0.95 -6.36
CA LEU A 85 -27.61 1.30 -6.65
C LEU A 85 -27.73 1.77 -8.10
N VAL A 86 -28.75 1.27 -8.80
CA VAL A 86 -29.12 1.73 -10.14
C VAL A 86 -30.42 2.52 -10.05
N ASP A 87 -30.37 3.75 -10.55
CA ASP A 87 -31.54 4.59 -10.79
C ASP A 87 -31.89 4.53 -12.28
N ASP A 88 -33.08 4.02 -12.62
CA ASP A 88 -33.52 3.77 -14.01
C ASP A 88 -34.56 4.77 -14.55
N GLY A 89 -34.92 5.79 -13.76
CA GLY A 89 -35.99 6.72 -14.11
C GLY A 89 -37.35 6.37 -13.50
N THR A 90 -37.49 5.19 -12.89
CA THR A 90 -38.73 4.76 -12.22
C THR A 90 -38.53 4.41 -10.75
N GLU A 91 -37.43 3.72 -10.42
CA GLU A 91 -37.02 3.45 -9.04
C GLU A 91 -35.49 3.49 -8.87
N ILE A 92 -35.04 3.56 -7.61
CA ILE A 92 -33.66 3.29 -7.24
C ILE A 92 -33.63 1.90 -6.62
N ARG A 93 -32.89 0.98 -7.25
CA ARG A 93 -32.82 -0.43 -6.85
C ARG A 93 -31.37 -0.88 -6.69
N GLU A 94 -31.14 -1.74 -5.72
CA GLU A 94 -29.83 -2.36 -5.50
C GLU A 94 -29.54 -3.40 -6.60
N VAL A 95 -28.27 -3.55 -6.94
CA VAL A 95 -27.78 -4.58 -7.89
C VAL A 95 -26.55 -5.26 -7.32
N ASP A 96 -26.33 -6.51 -7.71
CA ASP A 96 -25.10 -7.24 -7.41
C ASP A 96 -23.89 -6.40 -7.88
N PRO A 97 -22.94 -6.05 -6.99
CA PRO A 97 -21.75 -5.32 -7.40
C PRO A 97 -20.94 -6.13 -8.43
N PRO A 98 -20.42 -5.49 -9.49
CA PRO A 98 -19.53 -6.15 -10.44
C PRO A 98 -18.23 -6.59 -9.72
N GLU A 99 -17.48 -7.52 -10.29
CA GLU A 99 -16.13 -7.85 -9.79
C GLU A 99 -15.27 -6.58 -9.74
N SER A 100 -14.52 -6.39 -8.65
CA SER A 100 -13.62 -5.24 -8.56
C SER A 100 -12.41 -5.47 -9.46
N ARG A 101 -12.00 -4.42 -10.15
CA ARG A 101 -10.89 -4.43 -11.11
C ARG A 101 -9.60 -3.82 -10.56
N THR A 102 -9.61 -3.34 -9.31
CA THR A 102 -8.50 -2.57 -8.74
C THR A 102 -7.38 -3.43 -8.16
N LEU A 103 -6.17 -2.86 -8.20
CA LEU A 103 -4.91 -3.49 -7.85
C LEU A 103 -4.06 -2.52 -7.02
N ARG A 104 -3.30 -3.06 -6.07
CA ARG A 104 -2.11 -2.41 -5.49
C ARG A 104 -0.89 -3.11 -6.05
N GLY A 105 0.14 -2.35 -6.40
CA GLY A 105 1.39 -2.91 -6.93
C GLY A 105 2.60 -2.52 -6.10
N PHE A 106 3.56 -3.44 -5.96
CA PHE A 106 4.76 -3.31 -5.14
C PHE A 106 6.01 -3.73 -5.93
N GLY A 107 7.08 -2.95 -5.86
CA GLY A 107 8.31 -3.20 -6.62
C GLY A 107 9.17 -4.33 -6.01
N LEU A 108 9.23 -5.50 -6.66
CA LEU A 108 9.95 -6.69 -6.19
C LEU A 108 11.48 -6.49 -6.04
N THR A 109 12.05 -5.52 -6.75
CA THR A 109 13.47 -5.14 -6.66
C THR A 109 13.67 -3.74 -6.06
N HIS A 110 12.57 -3.00 -5.86
CA HIS A 110 12.54 -1.61 -5.44
C HIS A 110 11.28 -1.43 -4.56
N PRO A 111 11.30 -1.89 -3.30
CA PRO A 111 10.09 -2.03 -2.48
C PRO A 111 9.36 -0.70 -2.23
N ASP A 112 10.09 0.41 -2.28
CA ASP A 112 9.55 1.77 -2.13
C ASP A 112 8.70 2.21 -3.34
N VAL A 113 8.74 1.46 -4.46
CA VAL A 113 7.88 1.69 -5.63
C VAL A 113 6.50 1.08 -5.39
N VAL A 114 5.51 1.94 -5.22
CA VAL A 114 4.11 1.57 -4.98
C VAL A 114 3.20 2.08 -6.10
N SER A 115 2.16 1.31 -6.45
CA SER A 115 1.22 1.70 -7.52
C SER A 115 -0.24 1.41 -7.20
N ALA A 116 -1.12 2.23 -7.78
CA ALA A 116 -2.57 2.02 -7.78
C ALA A 116 -3.02 1.84 -9.23
N ALA A 117 -3.57 0.67 -9.54
CA ALA A 117 -3.97 0.31 -10.90
C ALA A 117 -5.37 -0.30 -10.96
N SER A 118 -5.88 -0.48 -12.18
CA SER A 118 -7.12 -1.16 -12.49
C SER A 118 -6.99 -1.91 -13.82
N LEU A 119 -7.33 -3.20 -13.83
CA LEU A 119 -7.28 -4.04 -15.03
C LEU A 119 -8.66 -4.07 -15.70
N SER A 120 -8.74 -3.50 -16.90
CA SER A 120 -9.95 -3.36 -17.69
C SER A 120 -9.86 -4.16 -18.99
N ASP A 121 -10.98 -4.24 -19.71
CA ASP A 121 -11.06 -4.97 -20.99
C ASP A 121 -10.17 -4.34 -22.10
N THR A 122 -9.73 -3.08 -21.92
CA THR A 122 -8.74 -2.41 -22.80
C THR A 122 -7.29 -2.62 -22.34
N GLY A 123 -7.05 -2.81 -21.03
CA GLY A 123 -5.73 -3.06 -20.45
C GLY A 123 -5.58 -2.55 -19.02
N LEU A 124 -4.33 -2.36 -18.58
CA LEU A 124 -3.95 -1.91 -17.25
C LEU A 124 -3.78 -0.38 -17.21
N THR A 125 -4.67 0.30 -16.48
CA THR A 125 -4.57 1.74 -16.20
C THR A 125 -4.06 1.93 -14.78
N GLY A 126 -3.09 2.82 -14.53
CA GLY A 126 -2.63 3.08 -13.16
C GLY A 126 -1.61 4.21 -13.00
N ILE A 127 -1.38 4.59 -11.74
CA ILE A 127 -0.27 5.47 -11.32
C ILE A 127 0.77 4.68 -10.52
N PHE A 128 2.04 4.98 -10.74
CA PHE A 128 3.21 4.33 -10.14
C PHE A 128 4.07 5.41 -9.51
N ILE A 129 4.25 5.35 -8.19
CA ILE A 129 5.02 6.32 -7.42
C ILE A 129 6.42 5.75 -7.23
N VAL A 130 7.42 6.43 -7.79
CA VAL A 130 8.84 6.12 -7.62
C VAL A 130 9.44 7.21 -6.72
N PRO A 131 9.76 6.93 -5.45
CA PRO A 131 10.31 7.94 -4.55
C PRO A 131 11.71 8.40 -4.99
N GLY A 132 12.08 9.60 -4.55
CA GLY A 132 13.37 10.22 -4.86
C GLY A 132 14.52 9.64 -4.02
N PRO A 133 15.78 9.86 -4.42
CA PRO A 133 16.94 9.42 -3.65
C PRO A 133 16.91 9.97 -2.21
N GLY A 134 16.92 9.06 -1.22
CA GLY A 134 16.83 9.43 0.20
C GLY A 134 15.42 9.82 0.68
N GLY A 135 14.37 9.51 -0.08
CA GLY A 135 12.97 9.80 0.27
C GLY A 135 12.53 11.24 0.00
N GLU A 136 13.43 12.14 -0.42
CA GLU A 136 13.07 13.51 -0.78
C GLU A 136 12.54 13.59 -2.22
N GLY A 137 11.25 13.87 -2.35
CA GLY A 137 10.55 13.96 -3.63
C GLY A 137 10.23 12.59 -4.25
N GLY A 138 9.85 12.59 -5.52
CA GLY A 138 9.52 11.37 -6.27
C GLY A 138 8.92 11.69 -7.64
N THR A 139 9.00 10.74 -8.57
CA THR A 139 8.35 10.81 -9.89
C THR A 139 7.08 9.97 -9.85
N THR A 140 5.95 10.52 -10.29
CA THR A 140 4.78 9.69 -10.60
C THR A 140 4.77 9.35 -12.08
N TRP A 141 4.82 8.07 -12.40
CA TRP A 141 4.57 7.54 -13.73
C TRP A 141 3.11 7.14 -13.87
N VAL A 142 2.59 7.18 -15.10
CA VAL A 142 1.22 6.86 -15.44
C VAL A 142 1.23 5.88 -16.60
N LEU A 143 0.44 4.81 -16.47
CA LEU A 143 0.23 3.80 -17.50
C LEU A 143 -1.24 3.87 -17.95
N GLN A 144 -1.47 3.93 -19.27
CA GLN A 144 -2.81 3.83 -19.86
C GLN A 144 -2.82 2.94 -21.11
N PRO A 145 -3.86 2.11 -21.31
CA PRO A 145 -4.03 1.35 -22.54
C PRO A 145 -4.12 2.26 -23.76
N LEU A 146 -3.44 1.91 -24.85
CA LEU A 146 -3.58 2.63 -26.11
C LEU A 146 -4.96 2.39 -26.75
N LEU A 147 -5.63 1.29 -26.38
CA LEU A 147 -7.02 0.98 -26.70
C LEU A 147 -8.04 2.00 -26.13
N ASP A 148 -7.71 2.74 -25.06
CA ASP A 148 -8.57 3.82 -24.57
C ASP A 148 -8.60 5.02 -25.54
N LEU A 149 -7.68 5.07 -26.53
CA LEU A 149 -7.54 6.15 -27.51
C LEU A 149 -7.91 5.73 -28.94
N THR A 150 -7.72 4.46 -29.31
CA THR A 150 -8.04 3.93 -30.64
C THR A 150 -8.30 2.42 -30.65
N ASP A 151 -9.38 2.00 -31.31
CA ASP A 151 -9.72 0.58 -31.57
C ASP A 151 -8.69 -0.15 -32.44
N GLU A 152 -7.75 0.57 -33.07
CA GLU A 152 -6.69 -0.01 -33.90
C GLU A 152 -5.50 -0.56 -33.08
N ALA A 153 -5.43 -0.27 -31.78
CA ALA A 153 -4.35 -0.71 -30.91
C ALA A 153 -4.53 -2.19 -30.46
N PRO A 154 -3.44 -2.97 -30.34
CA PRO A 154 -3.53 -4.31 -29.76
C PRO A 154 -3.66 -4.25 -28.23
N PHE A 155 -4.45 -5.16 -27.65
CA PHE A 155 -4.49 -5.37 -26.21
C PHE A 155 -3.08 -5.70 -25.67
N GLY A 156 -2.74 -5.15 -24.50
CA GLY A 156 -1.40 -5.21 -23.94
C GLY A 156 -0.51 -4.02 -24.33
N ARG A 157 -0.84 -3.20 -25.34
CA ARG A 157 -0.06 -2.01 -25.69
C ARG A 157 -0.54 -0.76 -24.94
N HIS A 158 0.38 -0.09 -24.27
CA HIS A 158 0.11 1.03 -23.37
C HIS A 158 0.98 2.24 -23.69
N VAL A 159 0.50 3.42 -23.30
CA VAL A 159 1.29 4.64 -23.16
C VAL A 159 1.81 4.69 -21.72
N LEU A 160 3.12 4.81 -21.55
CA LEU A 160 3.80 5.05 -20.27
C LEU A 160 4.37 6.47 -20.30
N TYR A 161 4.05 7.30 -19.32
CA TYR A 161 4.52 8.69 -19.28
C TYR A 161 4.73 9.17 -17.84
N ARG A 162 5.56 10.20 -17.64
CA ARG A 162 5.63 10.88 -16.35
C ARG A 162 4.46 11.84 -16.25
N ALA A 163 3.83 11.92 -15.08
CA ALA A 163 2.77 12.88 -14.85
C ALA A 163 3.28 14.34 -15.03
N ASP A 164 4.57 14.61 -14.71
CA ASP A 164 5.29 15.87 -14.98
C ASP A 164 5.30 16.27 -16.46
N ASP A 165 5.22 15.31 -17.39
CA ASP A 165 5.29 15.57 -18.84
C ASP A 165 3.93 16.00 -19.42
N THR A 166 3.00 16.49 -18.59
CA THR A 166 1.71 17.05 -19.03
C THR A 166 1.76 18.58 -19.11
N PHE A 167 1.27 19.16 -20.21
CA PHE A 167 1.39 20.62 -20.47
C PHE A 167 0.28 21.47 -19.85
N GLU A 168 0.44 22.80 -19.80
CA GLU A 168 -0.53 23.72 -19.17
C GLU A 168 -1.88 23.76 -19.93
N LEU A 169 -3.00 23.65 -19.20
CA LEU A 169 -4.34 23.61 -19.76
C LEU A 169 -5.21 24.77 -19.24
N PRO A 170 -6.11 25.35 -20.06
CA PRO A 170 -6.89 26.54 -19.72
C PRO A 170 -8.10 26.23 -18.82
N TYR A 171 -7.90 25.42 -17.78
CA TYR A 171 -8.93 24.91 -16.88
C TYR A 171 -8.62 25.22 -15.41
N LYS A 172 -9.68 25.37 -14.60
CA LYS A 172 -9.60 25.74 -13.18
C LYS A 172 -10.47 24.87 -12.28
N CYS A 173 -10.17 24.90 -11.00
CA CYS A 173 -11.03 24.38 -9.94
C CYS A 173 -11.73 25.54 -9.19
N GLY A 174 -12.97 25.33 -8.73
CA GLY A 174 -13.78 26.38 -8.09
C GLY A 174 -14.39 27.41 -9.06
N VAL A 175 -14.89 28.52 -8.50
CA VAL A 175 -15.60 29.58 -9.24
C VAL A 175 -14.85 30.92 -9.14
N ASP A 176 -14.64 31.60 -10.27
CA ASP A 176 -13.97 32.90 -10.31
C ASP A 176 -14.75 33.96 -9.53
N HIS A 177 -14.05 34.72 -8.67
CA HIS A 177 -14.62 35.64 -7.67
C HIS A 177 -15.33 36.91 -8.21
N GLU A 178 -15.54 37.04 -9.52
CA GLU A 178 -15.92 38.30 -10.17
C GLU A 178 -17.40 38.71 -10.01
N ASN A 179 -18.26 37.87 -9.43
CA ASN A 179 -19.70 38.15 -9.31
C ASN A 179 -20.22 37.99 -7.86
N PRO A 180 -20.06 39.01 -6.99
CA PRO A 180 -20.30 38.92 -5.54
C PRO A 180 -21.79 38.93 -5.12
N GLY A 181 -22.72 38.58 -6.02
CA GLY A 181 -24.17 38.74 -5.82
C GLY A 181 -24.85 37.57 -5.09
N GLU A 182 -24.53 36.33 -5.44
CA GLU A 182 -25.20 35.13 -4.91
C GLU A 182 -24.19 34.00 -4.65
N PHE A 183 -24.31 33.36 -3.48
CA PHE A 183 -23.57 32.18 -2.99
C PHE A 183 -22.02 32.25 -3.02
N MET A 184 -21.42 32.21 -1.83
CA MET A 184 -19.96 32.11 -1.61
C MET A 184 -19.60 30.72 -1.09
N PRO A 185 -19.02 29.81 -1.91
CA PRO A 185 -18.52 28.52 -1.41
C PRO A 185 -17.43 28.65 -0.33
N HIS A 186 -16.70 29.78 -0.34
CA HIS A 186 -15.67 30.11 0.66
C HIS A 186 -16.19 30.84 1.91
N ARG A 187 -17.51 31.02 2.08
CA ARG A 187 -18.06 31.50 3.36
C ARG A 187 -18.20 30.31 4.32
N LEU A 188 -17.20 30.21 5.19
CA LEU A 188 -17.11 29.38 6.40
C LEU A 188 -18.48 28.90 6.93
N ALA A 189 -18.66 27.58 7.04
CA ALA A 189 -19.76 26.96 7.77
C ALA A 189 -19.58 27.05 9.31
N HIS A 190 -18.97 28.14 9.80
CA HIS A 190 -18.64 28.38 11.20
C HIS A 190 -19.63 29.32 11.89
N GLN A 191 -20.93 29.17 11.61
CA GLN A 191 -21.98 29.76 12.42
C GLN A 191 -22.69 28.64 13.18
N ASP A 192 -22.42 28.62 14.49
CA ASP A 192 -23.14 27.93 15.59
C ASP A 192 -22.52 26.65 16.21
N GLU A 193 -21.39 26.13 15.71
CA GLU A 193 -20.61 25.05 16.38
C GLU A 193 -19.37 25.60 17.13
N PRO A 194 -19.08 25.16 18.38
CA PRO A 194 -17.88 25.57 19.10
C PRO A 194 -16.61 24.94 18.50
N GLN A 195 -15.50 25.70 18.53
CA GLN A 195 -14.18 25.18 18.18
C GLN A 195 -13.79 24.03 19.13
N PRO A 196 -13.40 22.84 18.62
CA PRO A 196 -12.78 21.81 19.44
C PRO A 196 -11.49 22.30 20.11
N GLU A 197 -11.12 21.62 21.19
CA GLU A 197 -9.90 21.91 21.96
C GLU A 197 -8.63 21.62 21.14
N THR A 198 -7.46 22.01 21.68
CA THR A 198 -6.16 21.88 21.01
C THR A 198 -5.95 20.47 20.43
N PRO A 199 -5.64 20.32 19.13
CA PRO A 199 -5.59 19.01 18.48
C PRO A 199 -4.61 18.06 19.18
N MET A 200 -5.12 16.94 19.68
CA MET A 200 -4.27 15.80 20.01
C MET A 200 -3.86 15.11 18.70
N PRO A 201 -2.57 14.75 18.52
CA PRO A 201 -2.16 13.96 17.36
C PRO A 201 -2.89 12.61 17.35
N ARG A 202 -3.61 12.30 16.26
CA ARG A 202 -4.01 10.91 15.96
C ARG A 202 -2.86 10.29 15.17
N SER A 203 -2.17 9.33 15.80
CA SER A 203 -1.18 8.47 15.14
C SER A 203 -1.88 7.37 14.33
N GLY A 204 -1.18 6.82 13.34
CA GLY A 204 -1.71 5.82 12.42
C GLY A 204 -2.64 6.39 11.35
N MET A 205 -2.94 5.52 10.39
CA MET A 205 -3.82 5.83 9.26
C MET A 205 -5.30 5.87 9.70
N LEU A 206 -6.12 6.69 9.05
CA LEU A 206 -7.54 6.81 9.34
C LEU A 206 -8.38 6.54 8.09
N LEU A 207 -9.45 5.74 8.26
CA LEU A 207 -10.45 5.48 7.22
C LEU A 207 -11.47 6.62 7.18
N ALA A 208 -11.80 7.07 5.96
CA ALA A 208 -12.95 7.90 5.68
C ALA A 208 -13.94 7.16 4.76
N ASP A 209 -15.20 7.03 5.18
CA ASP A 209 -16.22 6.38 4.36
C ASP A 209 -16.62 7.33 3.20
N ILE A 210 -16.43 6.91 1.95
CA ILE A 210 -16.84 7.67 0.76
C ILE A 210 -18.05 7.04 0.03
N ALA A 211 -19.03 7.86 -0.34
CA ALA A 211 -20.13 7.47 -1.23
C ALA A 211 -20.18 8.35 -2.48
N TYR A 212 -20.59 7.77 -3.60
CA TYR A 212 -20.58 8.40 -4.92
C TYR A 212 -21.97 8.47 -5.57
N ASP A 213 -22.21 9.56 -6.30
CA ASP A 213 -23.26 9.65 -7.32
C ASP A 213 -22.61 9.79 -8.69
N PHE A 214 -23.02 8.97 -9.65
CA PHE A 214 -22.47 8.90 -10.99
C PHE A 214 -23.59 9.26 -11.98
N ASP A 215 -23.59 10.50 -12.46
CA ASP A 215 -24.75 11.05 -13.16
C ASP A 215 -24.96 10.48 -14.57
N PHE A 216 -26.13 10.72 -15.15
CA PHE A 216 -26.49 10.16 -16.47
C PHE A 216 -25.49 10.52 -17.56
N GLN A 217 -24.91 11.72 -17.52
CA GLN A 217 -23.87 12.11 -18.46
C GLN A 217 -22.56 11.34 -18.22
N GLY A 218 -22.23 11.04 -16.95
CA GLY A 218 -21.14 10.14 -16.57
C GLY A 218 -21.38 8.71 -17.06
N TYR A 219 -22.57 8.15 -16.82
CA TYR A 219 -22.98 6.83 -17.29
C TYR A 219 -22.90 6.70 -18.81
N GLN A 220 -23.36 7.72 -19.56
CA GLN A 220 -23.21 7.77 -21.01
C GLN A 220 -21.75 7.79 -21.47
N TRP A 221 -20.87 8.50 -20.76
CA TRP A 221 -19.42 8.49 -21.02
C TRP A 221 -18.78 7.14 -20.69
N ALA A 222 -19.21 6.47 -19.63
CA ALA A 222 -18.83 5.10 -19.27
C ALA A 222 -19.53 4.03 -20.15
N GLY A 223 -19.64 4.30 -21.46
CA GLY A 223 -20.21 3.38 -22.46
C GLY A 223 -21.69 3.03 -22.27
N SER A 224 -22.43 3.73 -21.41
CA SER A 224 -23.75 3.30 -20.90
C SER A 224 -23.71 1.93 -20.22
N SER A 225 -22.67 1.67 -19.42
CA SER A 225 -22.50 0.45 -18.62
C SER A 225 -22.38 0.77 -17.13
N VAL A 226 -23.17 0.06 -16.30
CA VAL A 226 -23.10 0.16 -14.84
C VAL A 226 -21.77 -0.41 -14.33
N SER A 227 -21.28 -1.50 -14.94
CA SER A 227 -19.99 -2.10 -14.60
C SER A 227 -18.82 -1.14 -14.88
N GLU A 228 -18.84 -0.46 -16.03
CA GLU A 228 -17.85 0.58 -16.35
C GLU A 228 -17.95 1.80 -15.42
N SER A 229 -19.17 2.21 -15.06
CA SER A 229 -19.40 3.34 -14.14
C SER A 229 -18.79 3.06 -12.77
N VAL A 230 -18.99 1.84 -12.25
CA VAL A 230 -18.38 1.36 -11.00
C VAL A 230 -16.87 1.22 -11.15
N ALA A 231 -16.37 0.51 -12.16
CA ALA A 231 -14.94 0.26 -12.35
C ALA A 231 -14.11 1.54 -12.56
N ARG A 232 -14.68 2.57 -13.20
CA ARG A 232 -14.04 3.89 -13.39
C ARG A 232 -14.06 4.71 -12.10
N THR A 233 -15.10 4.58 -11.28
CA THR A 233 -15.17 5.17 -9.94
C THR A 233 -14.12 4.53 -9.01
N GLU A 234 -14.08 3.20 -8.96
CA GLU A 234 -13.10 2.43 -8.19
C GLU A 234 -11.67 2.68 -8.64
N GLY A 235 -11.39 2.66 -9.95
CA GLY A 235 -10.06 2.93 -10.49
C GLY A 235 -9.53 4.32 -10.13
N ILE A 236 -10.40 5.35 -10.19
CA ILE A 236 -10.03 6.71 -9.76
C ILE A 236 -9.85 6.76 -8.24
N GLN A 237 -10.78 6.24 -7.45
CA GLN A 237 -10.66 6.25 -5.98
C GLN A 237 -9.42 5.46 -5.52
N ASN A 238 -9.09 4.32 -6.13
CA ASN A 238 -7.89 3.54 -5.80
C ASN A 238 -6.60 4.38 -5.92
N ALA A 239 -6.51 5.22 -6.95
CA ALA A 239 -5.41 6.15 -7.16
C ALA A 239 -5.47 7.38 -6.22
N VAL A 240 -6.66 7.92 -5.93
CA VAL A 240 -6.86 8.96 -4.92
C VAL A 240 -6.44 8.48 -3.53
N THR A 241 -6.85 7.26 -3.15
CA THR A 241 -6.50 6.63 -1.88
C THR A 241 -4.98 6.56 -1.71
N LEU A 242 -4.23 6.10 -2.72
CA LEU A 242 -2.76 6.02 -2.64
C LEU A 242 -2.08 7.38 -2.41
N ILE A 243 -2.65 8.46 -2.95
CA ILE A 243 -2.15 9.84 -2.74
C ILE A 243 -2.38 10.26 -1.28
N TYR A 244 -3.58 10.02 -0.75
CA TYR A 244 -3.95 10.36 0.62
C TYR A 244 -3.24 9.50 1.68
N GLU A 245 -2.98 8.22 1.37
CA GLU A 245 -2.20 7.31 2.22
C GLU A 245 -0.76 7.81 2.36
N ARG A 246 -0.09 8.10 1.23
CA ARG A 246 1.29 8.61 1.19
C ARG A 246 1.44 10.00 1.82
N ASP A 247 0.52 10.92 1.54
CA ASP A 247 0.71 12.33 1.90
C ASP A 247 0.09 12.71 3.25
N THR A 248 -0.91 11.97 3.74
CA THR A 248 -1.82 12.49 4.80
C THR A 248 -2.38 11.45 5.78
N ASP A 249 -1.86 10.22 5.82
CA ASP A 249 -2.34 9.09 6.64
C ASP A 249 -3.87 8.87 6.55
N ILE A 250 -4.47 9.06 5.37
CA ILE A 250 -5.90 8.86 5.14
C ILE A 250 -6.09 7.78 4.08
N THR A 251 -6.94 6.80 4.36
CA THR A 251 -7.43 5.84 3.36
C THR A 251 -8.95 5.90 3.23
N TYR A 252 -9.51 5.27 2.21
CA TYR A 252 -10.93 5.39 1.86
C TYR A 252 -11.54 4.05 1.48
N ASP A 253 -12.69 3.76 2.07
CA ASP A 253 -13.61 2.72 1.63
C ASP A 253 -14.81 3.35 0.92
N ILE A 254 -15.16 2.85 -0.26
CA ILE A 254 -16.43 3.21 -0.89
C ILE A 254 -17.55 2.42 -0.21
N THR A 255 -18.58 3.10 0.26
CA THR A 255 -19.76 2.50 0.90
C THR A 255 -20.94 2.35 -0.07
N GLU A 256 -21.10 3.25 -1.02
CA GLU A 256 -22.20 3.21 -1.99
C GLU A 256 -21.85 3.94 -3.29
N ILE A 257 -22.22 3.36 -4.43
CA ILE A 257 -22.20 4.03 -5.75
C ILE A 257 -23.62 4.03 -6.31
N ILE A 258 -24.19 5.22 -6.52
CA ILE A 258 -25.47 5.39 -7.21
C ILE A 258 -25.22 5.73 -8.68
N VAL A 259 -25.57 4.84 -9.61
CA VAL A 259 -25.44 5.05 -11.05
C VAL A 259 -26.79 5.50 -11.63
N ARG A 260 -26.85 6.74 -12.12
CA ARG A 260 -28.05 7.32 -12.75
C ARG A 260 -28.13 6.89 -14.21
N THR A 261 -28.81 5.78 -14.50
CA THR A 261 -28.90 5.20 -15.85
C THR A 261 -29.94 5.85 -16.77
N SER A 262 -30.70 6.83 -16.26
CA SER A 262 -31.74 7.54 -17.00
C SER A 262 -31.66 9.06 -16.82
N SER A 263 -31.98 9.81 -17.88
CA SER A 263 -32.13 11.26 -17.83
C SER A 263 -33.42 11.72 -17.15
N ALA A 264 -34.39 10.82 -16.94
CA ALA A 264 -35.71 11.16 -16.40
C ALA A 264 -35.71 11.38 -14.88
N SER A 265 -34.87 10.61 -14.16
CA SER A 265 -34.69 10.72 -12.70
C SER A 265 -33.49 11.56 -12.30
N ASN A 266 -32.54 11.83 -13.20
CA ASN A 266 -31.33 12.59 -12.91
C ASN A 266 -31.69 13.92 -12.20
N PRO A 267 -31.40 14.04 -10.89
CA PRO A 267 -31.88 15.16 -10.07
C PRO A 267 -31.13 16.47 -10.35
N TYR A 268 -30.14 16.42 -11.24
CA TYR A 268 -29.29 17.53 -11.62
C TYR A 268 -29.78 18.13 -12.95
N THR A 269 -30.00 19.45 -12.97
CA THR A 269 -30.59 20.15 -14.13
C THR A 269 -29.71 21.27 -14.67
N THR A 270 -28.64 21.63 -13.95
CA THR A 270 -27.72 22.71 -14.33
C THR A 270 -26.37 22.20 -14.83
N ASN A 271 -25.64 23.09 -15.50
CA ASN A 271 -24.22 22.95 -15.85
C ASN A 271 -23.34 23.97 -15.12
N ASN A 272 -23.88 24.87 -14.30
CA ASN A 272 -23.05 25.72 -13.43
C ASN A 272 -22.58 24.88 -12.23
N ALA A 273 -21.26 24.76 -12.02
CA ALA A 273 -20.69 23.87 -11.02
C ALA A 273 -21.16 24.14 -9.57
N GLY A 274 -21.19 25.40 -9.12
CA GLY A 274 -21.65 25.74 -7.76
C GLY A 274 -23.13 25.44 -7.53
N ASN A 275 -23.96 25.67 -8.54
CA ASN A 275 -25.39 25.29 -8.51
C ASN A 275 -25.57 23.77 -8.62
N LEU A 276 -24.71 23.06 -9.33
CA LEU A 276 -24.71 21.59 -9.44
C LEU A 276 -24.35 20.94 -8.09
N LEU A 277 -23.30 21.41 -7.41
CA LEU A 277 -22.94 21.00 -6.05
C LEU A 277 -24.09 21.25 -5.06
N THR A 278 -24.77 22.39 -5.21
CA THR A 278 -25.94 22.73 -4.39
C THR A 278 -27.13 21.79 -4.67
N GLN A 279 -27.38 21.40 -5.93
CA GLN A 279 -28.38 20.38 -6.26
C GLN A 279 -28.00 18.99 -5.69
N PHE A 280 -26.74 18.59 -5.82
CA PHE A 280 -26.19 17.34 -5.27
C PHE A 280 -26.41 17.22 -3.76
N ARG A 281 -25.88 18.19 -2.99
CA ARG A 281 -26.06 18.30 -1.54
C ARG A 281 -27.53 18.25 -1.14
N ASN A 282 -28.36 19.09 -1.76
CA ASN A 282 -29.77 19.21 -1.36
C ASN A 282 -30.56 17.93 -1.67
N HIS A 283 -30.29 17.26 -2.80
CA HIS A 283 -30.90 15.98 -3.15
C HIS A 283 -30.48 14.86 -2.17
N TRP A 284 -29.18 14.71 -1.89
CA TRP A 284 -28.68 13.67 -0.99
C TRP A 284 -29.10 13.88 0.47
N ASN A 285 -29.10 15.11 0.99
CA ASN A 285 -29.64 15.40 2.32
C ASN A 285 -31.14 15.04 2.44
N SER A 286 -31.88 15.05 1.33
CA SER A 286 -33.32 14.77 1.31
C SER A 286 -33.67 13.30 1.07
N ASN A 287 -32.84 12.54 0.35
CA ASN A 287 -33.17 11.19 -0.13
C ASN A 287 -32.15 10.11 0.31
N HIS A 288 -30.89 10.48 0.57
CA HIS A 288 -29.76 9.56 0.79
C HIS A 288 -29.09 9.82 2.16
N ASN A 289 -29.89 10.17 3.17
CA ASN A 289 -29.36 10.47 4.51
C ASN A 289 -28.95 9.21 5.31
N SER A 290 -29.45 8.03 4.92
CA SER A 290 -29.16 6.73 5.55
C SER A 290 -27.87 6.04 5.07
N VAL A 291 -27.28 6.50 3.96
CA VAL A 291 -26.05 5.93 3.38
C VAL A 291 -24.87 6.17 4.33
N PRO A 292 -24.14 5.17 4.85
CA PRO A 292 -22.92 5.42 5.64
C PRO A 292 -21.91 6.21 4.80
N ARG A 293 -21.42 7.35 5.31
CA ARG A 293 -20.39 8.18 4.66
C ARG A 293 -20.02 9.42 5.46
N ASP A 294 -18.77 9.84 5.29
CA ASP A 294 -18.28 11.16 5.66
C ASP A 294 -18.44 12.19 4.51
N VAL A 295 -18.53 11.74 3.25
CA VAL A 295 -18.72 12.44 1.94
C VAL A 295 -19.07 11.34 0.89
N ALA A 296 -19.87 11.36 -0.18
CA ALA A 296 -20.60 12.29 -1.03
C ALA A 296 -19.78 13.11 -2.03
N HIS A 297 -19.25 12.42 -3.03
CA HIS A 297 -18.66 13.03 -4.21
C HIS A 297 -19.49 12.74 -5.47
N LEU A 298 -19.75 13.76 -6.29
CA LEU A 298 -20.45 13.62 -7.57
C LEU A 298 -19.42 13.51 -8.70
N LEU A 299 -19.38 12.34 -9.35
CA LEU A 299 -18.65 12.15 -10.60
C LEU A 299 -19.61 12.43 -11.76
N THR A 300 -19.41 13.57 -12.43
CA THR A 300 -20.33 14.05 -13.47
C THR A 300 -19.70 14.01 -14.85
N GLY A 301 -20.51 13.61 -15.84
CA GLY A 301 -20.15 13.78 -17.26
C GLY A 301 -20.55 15.14 -17.84
N ARG A 302 -21.19 16.03 -17.06
CA ARG A 302 -21.69 17.32 -17.53
C ARG A 302 -20.55 18.25 -17.95
N ASN A 303 -20.80 19.01 -19.01
CA ASN A 303 -19.91 20.11 -19.39
C ASN A 303 -20.15 21.31 -18.47
N THR A 304 -19.39 21.36 -17.36
CA THR A 304 -19.40 22.43 -16.36
C THR A 304 -18.69 23.73 -16.80
N GLY A 305 -18.30 23.83 -18.07
CA GLY A 305 -17.48 24.92 -18.59
C GLY A 305 -16.01 24.74 -18.23
N GLY A 306 -15.36 25.84 -17.81
CA GLY A 306 -13.94 25.85 -17.42
C GLY A 306 -13.67 25.42 -15.96
N THR A 307 -14.70 25.38 -15.11
CA THR A 307 -14.64 24.83 -13.75
C THR A 307 -14.76 23.31 -13.84
N LEU A 308 -13.72 22.57 -13.46
CA LEU A 308 -13.73 21.10 -13.54
C LEU A 308 -14.15 20.42 -12.23
N GLY A 309 -14.02 21.11 -11.11
CA GLY A 309 -14.45 20.64 -9.80
C GLY A 309 -14.94 21.80 -8.93
N VAL A 310 -15.73 21.46 -7.92
CA VAL A 310 -16.02 22.35 -6.78
C VAL A 310 -16.50 21.54 -5.58
N ALA A 311 -16.01 21.89 -4.39
CA ALA A 311 -16.37 21.29 -3.12
C ALA A 311 -16.55 22.34 -2.02
N TYR A 312 -17.24 21.95 -0.93
CA TYR A 312 -17.31 22.81 0.27
C TYR A 312 -16.03 22.68 1.11
N LEU A 313 -15.57 23.80 1.69
CA LEU A 313 -14.31 23.86 2.43
C LEU A 313 -14.48 23.41 3.89
N GLY A 314 -13.68 22.43 4.34
CA GLY A 314 -13.54 22.06 5.76
C GLY A 314 -14.78 21.40 6.35
N VAL A 315 -15.29 20.38 5.67
CA VAL A 315 -16.63 19.81 5.90
C VAL A 315 -16.67 18.31 6.20
N ILE A 316 -15.56 17.56 6.12
CA ILE A 316 -15.57 16.11 6.37
C ILE A 316 -16.29 15.75 7.68
N CYS A 317 -17.21 14.77 7.58
CA CYS A 317 -18.18 14.32 8.58
C CYS A 317 -19.34 15.26 8.93
N GLN A 318 -19.38 16.49 8.41
CA GLN A 318 -20.55 17.36 8.54
C GLN A 318 -21.61 16.93 7.52
N ARG A 319 -22.45 15.93 7.87
CA ARG A 319 -23.40 15.26 6.95
C ARG A 319 -24.10 16.18 5.93
N ASN A 320 -24.56 17.33 6.39
CA ASN A 320 -25.34 18.31 5.62
C ASN A 320 -24.53 19.12 4.60
N SER A 321 -23.21 19.22 4.76
CA SER A 321 -22.29 20.09 3.99
C SER A 321 -21.10 19.33 3.38
N ALA A 322 -20.82 18.10 3.81
CA ALA A 322 -19.74 17.26 3.30
C ALA A 322 -20.04 16.71 1.89
N TYR A 323 -19.79 17.55 0.89
CA TYR A 323 -20.04 17.27 -0.53
C TYR A 323 -18.96 17.89 -1.43
N GLY A 324 -18.60 17.18 -2.49
CA GLY A 324 -17.75 17.66 -3.59
C GLY A 324 -18.24 17.19 -4.96
N LEU A 325 -17.73 17.75 -6.05
CA LEU A 325 -17.94 17.20 -7.40
C LEU A 325 -16.71 17.35 -8.28
N SER A 326 -16.56 16.44 -9.23
CA SER A 326 -15.52 16.46 -10.27
C SER A 326 -16.09 16.00 -11.61
N ARG A 327 -15.73 16.72 -12.67
CA ARG A 327 -16.04 16.36 -14.06
C ARG A 327 -15.01 15.36 -14.59
N LEU A 328 -15.48 14.32 -15.31
CA LEU A 328 -14.59 13.31 -15.93
C LEU A 328 -14.42 13.46 -17.46
N THR A 329 -15.36 14.16 -18.12
CA THR A 329 -15.52 14.25 -19.58
C THR A 329 -14.76 15.40 -20.26
N TRP A 330 -13.56 15.72 -19.79
CA TRP A 330 -12.79 16.89 -20.27
C TRP A 330 -11.40 16.56 -20.83
N THR A 331 -10.85 15.39 -20.47
CA THR A 331 -9.58 14.83 -20.95
C THR A 331 -9.70 13.31 -20.98
N ASN A 332 -8.80 12.61 -21.69
CA ASN A 332 -8.64 11.16 -21.57
C ASN A 332 -7.49 10.73 -20.64
N ASN A 333 -6.70 11.67 -20.14
CA ASN A 333 -5.66 11.43 -19.14
C ASN A 333 -6.23 11.00 -17.78
N PHE A 334 -5.85 9.79 -17.34
CA PHE A 334 -6.27 9.20 -16.07
C PHE A 334 -5.74 9.99 -14.86
N ASN A 335 -4.44 10.32 -14.86
CA ASN A 335 -3.83 11.09 -13.77
C ASN A 335 -4.45 12.48 -13.60
N LEU A 336 -4.84 13.15 -14.69
CA LEU A 336 -5.56 14.42 -14.61
C LEU A 336 -6.97 14.27 -14.01
N ARG A 337 -7.70 13.19 -14.34
CA ARG A 337 -9.00 12.86 -13.69
C ARG A 337 -8.83 12.60 -12.19
N VAL A 338 -7.82 11.79 -11.81
CA VAL A 338 -7.46 11.49 -10.41
C VAL A 338 -7.11 12.77 -9.65
N SER A 339 -6.29 13.64 -10.26
CA SER A 339 -5.86 14.90 -9.65
C SER A 339 -7.04 15.83 -9.33
N VAL A 340 -8.04 15.94 -10.23
CA VAL A 340 -9.23 16.77 -9.96
C VAL A 340 -10.09 16.18 -8.83
N VAL A 341 -10.20 14.86 -8.70
CA VAL A 341 -10.94 14.26 -7.56
C VAL A 341 -10.21 14.47 -6.24
N ALA A 342 -8.89 14.25 -6.21
CA ALA A 342 -8.08 14.46 -5.00
C ALA A 342 -8.00 15.95 -4.59
N HIS A 343 -7.98 16.89 -5.55
CA HIS A 343 -8.05 18.33 -5.29
C HIS A 343 -9.35 18.73 -4.58
N GLU A 344 -10.49 18.25 -5.06
CA GLU A 344 -11.80 18.63 -4.53
C GLU A 344 -12.08 17.99 -3.16
N LEU A 345 -11.63 16.76 -2.95
CA LEU A 345 -11.57 16.18 -1.61
C LEU A 345 -10.63 17.00 -0.70
N GLY A 346 -9.53 17.56 -1.24
CA GLY A 346 -8.63 18.47 -0.52
C GLY A 346 -9.35 19.66 0.12
N HIS A 347 -10.27 20.30 -0.61
CA HIS A 347 -11.15 21.33 -0.04
C HIS A 347 -12.07 20.75 1.04
N ASN A 348 -12.68 19.58 0.85
CA ASN A 348 -13.48 18.96 1.91
C ASN A 348 -12.65 18.72 3.20
N TRP A 349 -11.38 18.37 3.06
CA TRP A 349 -10.37 18.25 4.13
C TRP A 349 -9.77 19.59 4.60
N ASN A 350 -10.42 20.72 4.32
CA ASN A 350 -10.07 22.08 4.75
C ASN A 350 -8.83 22.71 4.08
N ALA A 351 -8.20 22.07 3.08
CA ALA A 351 -7.11 22.70 2.34
C ALA A 351 -7.64 23.77 1.36
N PRO A 352 -7.26 25.05 1.49
CA PRO A 352 -7.55 26.05 0.48
C PRO A 352 -6.58 25.93 -0.71
N HIS A 353 -6.84 26.69 -1.78
CA HIS A 353 -5.87 26.86 -2.87
C HIS A 353 -4.55 27.45 -2.35
N CYS A 354 -3.42 26.83 -2.69
CA CYS A 354 -2.08 27.25 -2.28
C CYS A 354 -1.43 28.27 -3.23
N ASN A 355 -2.22 28.98 -4.04
CA ASN A 355 -1.75 29.86 -5.12
C ASN A 355 -0.67 30.86 -4.63
N GLY A 356 0.54 30.75 -5.19
CA GLY A 356 1.70 31.58 -4.82
C GLY A 356 2.65 30.94 -3.79
N ALA A 357 2.31 29.79 -3.22
CA ALA A 357 3.27 28.91 -2.55
C ALA A 357 4.12 28.15 -3.58
N SER A 358 5.28 27.65 -3.16
CA SER A 358 6.18 26.81 -3.96
C SER A 358 6.89 25.82 -3.05
N PRO A 359 6.65 24.49 -3.17
CA PRO A 359 5.63 23.85 -4.00
C PRO A 359 4.18 24.24 -3.65
N CYS A 360 3.26 23.99 -4.58
CA CYS A 360 1.80 24.09 -4.37
C CYS A 360 1.10 22.82 -4.88
N ASN A 361 1.55 22.30 -6.03
CA ASN A 361 1.24 20.96 -6.49
C ASN A 361 -0.29 20.74 -6.61
N LEU A 362 -0.82 19.66 -6.04
CA LEU A 362 -2.21 19.23 -6.22
C LEU A 362 -3.27 20.29 -5.85
N MET A 363 -2.98 21.25 -4.95
CA MET A 363 -3.93 22.29 -4.53
C MET A 363 -3.80 23.62 -5.30
N CYS A 364 -3.18 23.65 -6.48
CA CYS A 364 -3.27 24.82 -7.37
C CYS A 364 -4.68 25.01 -7.94
N ALA A 365 -5.17 26.25 -8.02
CA ALA A 365 -6.47 26.57 -8.61
C ALA A 365 -6.54 26.40 -10.14
N SER A 366 -5.40 26.32 -10.83
CA SER A 366 -5.27 26.16 -12.28
C SER A 366 -4.56 24.85 -12.60
N ILE A 367 -5.02 24.12 -13.63
CA ILE A 367 -4.42 22.83 -13.99
C ILE A 367 -3.09 23.04 -14.70
N ASN A 368 -2.07 22.34 -14.17
CA ASN A 368 -0.67 22.39 -14.59
C ASN A 368 -0.04 23.79 -14.41
N GLY A 369 -0.64 24.61 -13.53
CA GLY A 369 -0.17 25.94 -13.11
C GLY A 369 0.45 25.91 -11.70
N CYS A 370 1.22 26.95 -11.33
CA CYS A 370 1.99 27.00 -10.06
C CYS A 370 2.84 25.75 -9.78
N ASN A 371 3.36 25.09 -10.83
CA ASN A 371 4.03 23.79 -10.77
C ASN A 371 3.13 22.70 -10.14
N GLY A 372 1.85 22.64 -10.51
CA GLY A 372 0.85 21.82 -9.83
C GLY A 372 -0.32 21.33 -10.66
N VAL A 373 -0.75 20.11 -10.34
CA VAL A 373 -1.25 19.10 -11.30
C VAL A 373 -0.16 18.74 -12.33
N GLY A 374 -0.11 17.47 -12.73
CA GLY A 374 1.10 16.84 -13.27
C GLY A 374 1.97 16.20 -12.18
N LEU A 375 1.92 16.67 -10.93
CA LEU A 375 2.32 15.87 -9.77
C LEU A 375 1.12 15.63 -8.85
N PRO A 376 0.64 14.37 -8.72
CA PRO A 376 -0.46 14.02 -7.84
C PRO A 376 0.04 13.87 -6.39
N ASN A 377 0.52 14.97 -5.81
CA ASN A 377 0.88 15.06 -4.40
C ASN A 377 0.50 16.40 -3.78
N PHE A 378 0.13 16.36 -2.50
CA PHE A 378 -0.10 17.55 -1.70
C PHE A 378 1.23 18.22 -1.35
N ALA A 379 1.34 19.53 -1.58
CA ALA A 379 2.47 20.30 -1.05
C ALA A 379 2.42 20.33 0.49
N PRO A 380 3.55 20.51 1.21
CA PRO A 380 3.59 20.45 2.68
C PRO A 380 2.63 21.41 3.39
N VAL A 381 2.27 22.54 2.77
CA VAL A 381 1.24 23.46 3.30
C VAL A 381 -0.16 22.82 3.28
N SER A 382 -0.50 22.07 2.23
CA SER A 382 -1.75 21.35 2.10
C SER A 382 -1.78 20.11 2.98
N VAL A 383 -0.68 19.33 3.03
CA VAL A 383 -0.51 18.22 3.98
C VAL A 383 -0.79 18.67 5.40
N ASN A 384 -0.07 19.70 5.88
CA ASN A 384 -0.27 20.25 7.23
C ASN A 384 -1.69 20.77 7.48
N THR A 385 -2.41 21.22 6.45
CA THR A 385 -3.80 21.67 6.62
C THR A 385 -4.76 20.48 6.74
N ILE A 386 -4.58 19.45 5.90
CA ILE A 386 -5.37 18.22 5.88
C ILE A 386 -5.15 17.44 7.17
N THR A 387 -3.92 17.17 7.59
CA THR A 387 -3.61 16.36 8.77
C THR A 387 -4.05 17.02 10.08
N ASN A 388 -3.95 18.35 10.19
CA ASN A 388 -4.52 19.07 11.34
C ASN A 388 -6.05 18.98 11.36
N PHE A 389 -6.74 19.14 10.22
CA PHE A 389 -8.19 19.00 10.18
C PHE A 389 -8.64 17.56 10.47
N ARG A 390 -7.98 16.57 9.86
CA ARG A 390 -8.10 15.13 10.11
C ARG A 390 -8.06 14.79 11.59
N ASN A 391 -7.06 15.30 12.32
CA ASN A 391 -6.90 14.99 13.75
C ASN A 391 -8.04 15.55 14.63
N THR A 392 -8.84 16.51 14.14
CA THR A 392 -10.07 16.98 14.81
C THR A 392 -11.33 16.17 14.44
N ARG A 393 -11.25 15.20 13.53
CA ARG A 393 -12.39 14.38 13.09
C ARG A 393 -12.49 13.12 13.97
N THR A 394 -13.58 12.98 14.72
CA THR A 394 -13.84 11.82 15.61
C THR A 394 -14.68 10.70 14.97
N CYS A 395 -15.45 11.06 13.93
CA CYS A 395 -16.13 10.16 12.99
C CYS A 395 -15.21 9.12 12.34
N LEU A 396 -13.99 9.52 11.96
CA LEU A 396 -13.07 8.68 11.21
C LEU A 396 -12.69 7.46 12.05
N THR A 397 -13.17 6.30 11.60
CA THR A 397 -12.68 5.01 12.02
C THR A 397 -11.17 5.03 11.88
N PRO A 398 -10.38 4.87 12.97
CA PRO A 398 -8.99 4.54 12.78
C PRO A 398 -8.97 3.21 12.03
N THR A 399 -8.33 3.15 10.86
CA THR A 399 -7.72 1.86 10.52
C THR A 399 -6.75 1.61 11.66
N GLY A 400 -6.95 0.52 12.40
CA GLY A 400 -5.89 0.07 13.28
C GLY A 400 -4.60 -0.13 12.46
N PRO A 401 -3.46 -0.28 13.13
CA PRO A 401 -2.36 -1.02 12.50
C PRO A 401 -2.94 -2.32 11.91
N VAL A 402 -2.47 -2.74 10.73
CA VAL A 402 -2.98 -3.92 9.98
C VAL A 402 -3.31 -5.03 10.96
N ALA A 403 -4.56 -5.52 10.93
CA ALA A 403 -5.20 -6.33 11.97
C ALA A 403 -4.17 -7.25 12.66
N PRO A 404 -3.81 -6.99 13.93
CA PRO A 404 -2.48 -7.35 14.44
C PRO A 404 -2.12 -8.80 14.18
N THR A 405 -0.88 -9.00 13.72
CA THR A 405 -0.45 -10.28 13.17
C THR A 405 -0.48 -11.32 14.28
N ALA A 406 -1.29 -12.36 14.08
CA ALA A 406 -1.49 -13.43 15.04
C ALA A 406 -0.17 -14.15 15.30
N LEU A 407 0.10 -14.44 16.57
CA LEU A 407 1.26 -15.23 16.97
C LEU A 407 0.98 -16.74 16.82
N PRO A 408 2.01 -17.58 16.60
CA PRO A 408 3.41 -17.18 16.43
C PRO A 408 3.73 -16.64 15.03
N ILE A 409 4.65 -15.68 14.98
CA ILE A 409 5.33 -15.29 13.74
C ILE A 409 6.73 -15.90 13.69
N THR A 410 7.20 -16.26 12.49
CA THR A 410 8.54 -16.80 12.27
C THR A 410 9.17 -16.23 11.00
N ASP A 411 10.50 -16.16 10.97
CA ASP A 411 11.26 -15.83 9.76
C ASP A 411 12.59 -16.59 9.70
N THR A 412 12.80 -17.32 8.60
CA THR A 412 14.04 -18.05 8.28
C THR A 412 14.89 -17.32 7.22
N PHE A 413 14.61 -16.03 7.04
CA PHE A 413 15.37 -15.07 6.24
C PHE A 413 15.76 -15.58 4.83
N PRO A 414 14.81 -16.12 4.05
CA PRO A 414 15.07 -16.67 2.72
C PRO A 414 15.61 -15.60 1.76
N ALA A 415 16.45 -16.03 0.81
CA ALA A 415 17.16 -15.14 -0.10
C ALA A 415 16.22 -14.23 -0.92
N GLY A 416 16.20 -12.93 -0.56
CA GLY A 416 15.31 -11.93 -1.16
C GLY A 416 15.40 -10.59 -0.41
N SER A 417 14.24 -9.94 -0.20
CA SER A 417 14.06 -8.88 0.78
C SER A 417 13.72 -9.47 2.16
N LEU A 418 13.60 -8.63 3.20
CA LEU A 418 12.89 -9.03 4.41
C LEU A 418 11.43 -9.40 4.06
N ASN A 419 10.84 -10.31 4.83
CA ASN A 419 9.46 -10.75 4.66
C ASN A 419 8.46 -9.64 5.05
N PRO A 420 7.66 -9.07 4.13
CA PRO A 420 6.75 -7.95 4.44
C PRO A 420 5.54 -8.37 5.31
N SER A 421 5.31 -9.67 5.51
CA SER A 421 4.32 -10.17 6.49
C SER A 421 4.90 -10.33 7.90
N VAL A 422 6.20 -10.10 8.09
CA VAL A 422 6.88 -10.13 9.40
C VAL A 422 7.50 -8.77 9.74
N TRP A 423 8.01 -8.03 8.76
CA TRP A 423 8.74 -6.76 8.95
C TRP A 423 7.99 -5.59 8.32
N GLY A 424 7.62 -4.60 9.14
CA GLY A 424 6.81 -3.45 8.71
C GLY A 424 7.60 -2.16 8.52
N ASN A 425 8.77 -2.03 9.15
CA ASN A 425 9.59 -0.81 9.13
C ASN A 425 11.08 -1.19 9.32
N PHE A 426 11.99 -0.68 8.50
CA PHE A 426 13.42 -0.98 8.63
C PHE A 426 14.30 0.09 7.98
N GLU A 427 15.47 0.36 8.58
CA GLU A 427 16.49 1.26 8.02
C GLU A 427 17.75 0.46 7.67
N GLY A 428 17.91 0.16 6.38
CA GLY A 428 19.12 -0.46 5.83
C GLY A 428 19.36 -1.95 6.15
N ALA A 429 18.46 -2.59 6.90
CA ALA A 429 18.46 -4.04 7.08
C ALA A 429 18.47 -4.78 5.72
N SER A 430 19.15 -5.92 5.65
CA SER A 430 19.38 -6.62 4.37
C SER A 430 19.50 -8.13 4.54
N ILE A 431 18.98 -8.92 3.60
CA ILE A 431 19.20 -10.37 3.58
C ILE A 431 20.52 -10.66 2.85
N VAL A 432 21.39 -11.46 3.46
CA VAL A 432 22.71 -11.81 2.89
C VAL A 432 23.09 -13.25 3.17
N PHE A 433 24.02 -13.79 2.39
CA PHE A 433 24.81 -14.96 2.81
C PHE A 433 25.79 -14.52 3.91
N PRO A 434 25.81 -15.15 5.10
CA PRO A 434 26.70 -14.74 6.18
C PRO A 434 28.17 -15.08 5.91
N LEU A 435 29.06 -14.37 6.59
CA LEU A 435 30.49 -14.68 6.66
C LEU A 435 30.82 -15.27 8.03
N GLY A 436 31.37 -16.48 8.06
CA GLY A 436 31.77 -17.17 9.30
C GLY A 436 31.02 -18.48 9.50
N ALA A 437 30.19 -18.53 10.54
CA ALA A 437 29.37 -19.70 10.87
C ALA A 437 28.29 -19.98 9.81
N THR A 438 27.89 -21.25 9.70
CA THR A 438 26.68 -21.64 8.95
C THR A 438 25.44 -21.25 9.79
N PRO A 439 24.42 -20.61 9.20
CA PRO A 439 23.15 -20.34 9.89
C PRO A 439 22.38 -21.65 10.16
N PRO A 440 21.60 -21.74 11.25
CA PRO A 440 20.74 -22.89 11.52
C PRO A 440 19.61 -23.03 10.48
N ALA A 441 19.04 -21.92 10.01
CA ALA A 441 17.98 -21.94 9.00
C ALA A 441 18.51 -21.57 7.59
N GLY A 442 18.11 -22.38 6.60
CA GLY A 442 18.35 -22.08 5.19
C GLY A 442 19.83 -21.88 4.80
N SER A 443 20.16 -20.66 4.35
CA SER A 443 21.52 -20.28 3.91
C SER A 443 21.79 -18.77 3.91
N THR A 444 20.80 -17.97 4.30
CA THR A 444 20.79 -16.50 4.25
C THR A 444 20.16 -15.97 5.52
N VAL A 445 20.56 -14.78 5.94
CA VAL A 445 20.23 -14.21 7.25
C VAL A 445 19.96 -12.71 7.14
N MET A 446 19.23 -12.15 8.10
CA MET A 446 19.17 -10.70 8.26
C MET A 446 20.53 -10.18 8.76
N ARG A 447 21.06 -9.19 8.04
CA ARG A 447 22.25 -8.42 8.40
C ARG A 447 21.85 -7.02 8.89
N LEU A 448 22.40 -6.65 10.05
CA LEU A 448 22.34 -5.29 10.60
C LEU A 448 23.76 -4.77 10.86
N THR A 449 23.97 -3.48 10.63
CA THR A 449 25.24 -2.75 10.82
C THR A 449 24.96 -1.30 11.27
N LEU A 450 25.94 -0.38 11.23
CA LEU A 450 25.90 1.00 11.75
C LEU A 450 24.50 1.65 11.91
N ASN A 451 23.97 1.63 13.14
CA ASN A 451 22.67 2.21 13.55
C ASN A 451 21.41 1.68 12.84
N GLN A 452 21.54 0.67 11.99
CA GLN A 452 20.43 0.05 11.28
C GLN A 452 19.47 -0.66 12.24
N PHE A 453 18.22 -0.78 11.81
CA PHE A 453 17.21 -1.54 12.52
C PHE A 453 16.26 -2.27 11.57
N ALA A 454 15.59 -3.30 12.10
CA ALA A 454 14.40 -3.90 11.52
C ALA A 454 13.34 -4.04 12.61
N GLU A 455 12.12 -3.64 12.30
CA GLU A 455 10.94 -3.62 13.18
C GLU A 455 9.82 -4.45 12.56
N THR A 456 9.16 -5.26 13.39
CA THR A 456 8.09 -6.15 12.93
C THR A 456 6.88 -5.37 12.41
N VAL A 457 6.02 -6.07 11.67
CA VAL A 457 4.61 -5.67 11.57
C VAL A 457 3.96 -5.63 12.97
N PRO A 458 2.82 -4.93 13.15
CA PRO A 458 2.07 -4.93 14.40
C PRO A 458 1.62 -6.34 14.79
N LEU A 459 1.72 -6.71 16.07
CA LEU A 459 1.52 -8.07 16.60
C LEU A 459 0.33 -8.17 17.56
N ALA A 460 -0.35 -9.32 17.58
CA ALA A 460 -1.53 -9.59 18.43
C ALA A 460 -1.15 -10.01 19.87
N LEU A 461 -0.31 -9.19 20.53
CA LEU A 461 0.32 -9.52 21.81
C LEU A 461 -0.67 -9.70 22.98
N GLU A 462 -1.83 -9.03 22.98
CA GLU A 462 -2.83 -9.17 24.05
C GLU A 462 -3.55 -10.53 23.97
N SER A 463 -3.67 -11.08 22.75
CA SER A 463 -4.32 -12.37 22.51
C SER A 463 -3.43 -13.59 22.78
N ALA A 464 -2.12 -13.39 22.93
CA ALA A 464 -1.09 -14.44 22.88
C ALA A 464 -0.52 -14.83 24.26
N GLY A 465 -1.32 -14.74 25.32
CA GLY A 465 -0.94 -15.19 26.67
C GLY A 465 -0.17 -14.13 27.49
N THR A 466 0.27 -14.53 28.69
CA THR A 466 1.02 -13.66 29.62
C THR A 466 2.53 -13.70 29.44
N ASP A 467 3.00 -14.68 28.68
CA ASP A 467 4.39 -15.07 28.57
C ASP A 467 4.70 -15.18 27.07
N VAL A 468 5.03 -14.05 26.44
CA VAL A 468 5.45 -14.01 25.02
C VAL A 468 6.95 -13.77 24.98
N VAL A 469 7.67 -14.52 24.15
CA VAL A 469 9.12 -14.43 23.96
C VAL A 469 9.48 -13.96 22.55
N VAL A 470 10.64 -13.33 22.44
CA VAL A 470 11.36 -13.06 21.19
C VAL A 470 12.58 -13.97 21.17
N GLU A 471 12.57 -14.95 20.27
CA GLU A 471 13.60 -15.99 20.16
C GLU A 471 14.23 -15.95 18.77
N PHE A 472 15.55 -16.09 18.70
CA PHE A 472 16.28 -16.05 17.42
C PHE A 472 17.69 -16.59 17.59
N ALA A 473 18.25 -17.08 16.49
CA ALA A 473 19.67 -17.37 16.38
C ALA A 473 20.45 -16.09 15.98
N TRP A 474 21.64 -15.89 16.54
CA TRP A 474 22.52 -14.78 16.16
C TRP A 474 23.97 -15.21 15.96
N SER A 475 24.68 -14.44 15.14
CA SER A 475 26.14 -14.47 15.03
C SER A 475 26.68 -13.07 14.72
N SER A 476 28.01 -12.89 14.72
CA SER A 476 28.62 -11.60 14.41
C SER A 476 29.93 -11.74 13.65
N PHE A 477 30.26 -10.70 12.88
CA PHE A 477 31.48 -10.67 12.06
C PHE A 477 32.21 -9.33 12.21
N SER A 478 33.54 -9.39 12.33
CA SER A 478 34.44 -8.23 12.50
C SER A 478 34.12 -7.32 13.70
N MET A 479 33.33 -7.80 14.66
CA MET A 479 32.81 -7.05 15.81
C MET A 479 33.86 -6.91 16.92
N GLU A 480 33.92 -5.73 17.55
CA GLU A 480 34.79 -5.45 18.70
C GLU A 480 34.03 -5.54 20.02
N ALA A 481 34.75 -5.65 21.14
CA ALA A 481 34.14 -5.74 22.46
C ALA A 481 33.31 -4.48 22.82
N GLY A 482 32.09 -4.68 23.31
CA GLY A 482 31.19 -3.62 23.78
C GLY A 482 30.26 -3.01 22.72
N LYS A 483 30.33 -3.46 21.46
CA LYS A 483 29.29 -3.21 20.44
C LYS A 483 28.04 -4.05 20.78
N SER A 484 26.85 -3.64 20.34
CA SER A 484 25.61 -4.32 20.78
C SER A 484 24.48 -4.38 19.76
N LEU A 485 23.77 -5.51 19.72
CA LEU A 485 22.43 -5.64 19.12
C LEU A 485 21.38 -5.46 20.23
N ARG A 486 20.50 -4.48 20.07
CA ARG A 486 19.37 -4.21 20.98
C ARG A 486 18.11 -4.91 20.48
N ILE A 487 17.33 -5.44 21.40
CA ILE A 487 16.01 -6.03 21.18
C ILE A 487 15.04 -5.17 21.99
N GLU A 488 14.12 -4.52 21.30
CA GLU A 488 13.23 -3.50 21.85
C GLU A 488 11.76 -3.87 21.53
N ALA A 489 10.85 -3.71 22.48
CA ALA A 489 9.41 -3.88 22.24
C ALA A 489 8.67 -2.55 22.42
N SER A 490 7.65 -2.29 21.60
CA SER A 490 6.84 -1.08 21.65
C SER A 490 5.50 -1.28 22.35
N ASP A 491 4.96 -0.20 22.93
CA ASP A 491 3.68 -0.15 23.63
C ASP A 491 2.45 0.00 22.70
N GLY A 492 2.60 -0.26 21.39
CA GLY A 492 1.58 0.02 20.37
C GLY A 492 1.31 1.51 20.12
N SER A 493 1.86 2.41 20.94
CA SER A 493 1.80 3.88 20.78
C SER A 493 3.10 4.47 20.22
N GLY A 494 4.07 3.61 19.87
CA GLY A 494 5.38 3.98 19.31
C GLY A 494 6.48 4.24 20.34
N ASN A 495 6.24 4.01 21.64
CA ASN A 495 7.27 4.12 22.66
C ASN A 495 7.98 2.78 22.84
N PHE A 496 9.30 2.75 22.60
CA PHE A 496 10.10 1.53 22.70
C PHE A 496 10.76 1.37 24.07
N THR A 497 10.78 0.14 24.56
CA THR A 497 11.52 -0.29 25.76
C THR A 497 12.52 -1.38 25.36
N GLU A 498 13.77 -1.27 25.81
CA GLU A 498 14.77 -2.33 25.64
C GLU A 498 14.38 -3.54 26.51
N ILE A 499 14.09 -4.68 25.87
CA ILE A 499 13.77 -5.95 26.54
C ILE A 499 14.98 -6.89 26.62
N GLY A 500 15.95 -6.70 25.73
CA GLY A 500 17.16 -7.52 25.64
C GLY A 500 18.28 -6.82 24.90
N ALA A 501 19.52 -7.26 25.14
CA ALA A 501 20.67 -6.81 24.38
C ALA A 501 21.80 -7.84 24.39
N ILE A 502 22.29 -8.17 23.20
CA ILE A 502 23.51 -8.97 23.01
C ILE A 502 24.68 -7.99 22.97
N ILE A 503 25.70 -8.24 23.79
CA ILE A 503 26.93 -7.45 23.85
C ILE A 503 28.09 -8.29 23.30
N ALA A 504 28.79 -7.79 22.29
CA ALA A 504 29.96 -8.47 21.75
C ALA A 504 31.12 -8.46 22.76
N ASP A 505 31.82 -9.60 22.88
CA ASP A 505 33.00 -9.76 23.74
C ASP A 505 34.34 -9.50 23.02
N GLY A 506 34.28 -9.29 21.69
CA GLY A 506 35.45 -9.13 20.81
C GLY A 506 35.98 -10.45 20.24
N SER A 507 35.26 -11.56 20.39
CA SER A 507 35.48 -12.80 19.66
C SER A 507 34.60 -12.88 18.39
N PHE A 508 34.89 -13.84 17.52
CA PHE A 508 34.05 -14.17 16.37
C PHE A 508 33.41 -15.55 16.63
N PRO A 509 32.08 -15.65 16.74
CA PRO A 509 31.40 -16.92 16.99
C PRO A 509 31.68 -17.94 15.87
N SER A 510 32.03 -19.17 16.26
CA SER A 510 32.21 -20.30 15.32
C SER A 510 30.90 -21.03 14.99
N ALA A 511 29.80 -20.61 15.61
CA ALA A 511 28.43 -21.10 15.45
C ALA A 511 27.47 -19.92 15.59
N TYR A 512 26.17 -20.16 15.40
CA TYR A 512 25.13 -19.25 15.87
C TYR A 512 24.75 -19.61 17.33
N THR A 513 24.31 -18.60 18.08
CA THR A 513 23.79 -18.74 19.46
C THR A 513 22.31 -18.40 19.45
N TYR A 514 21.47 -19.22 20.08
CA TYR A 514 20.06 -18.87 20.31
C TYR A 514 19.94 -18.02 21.58
N GLU A 515 19.10 -16.98 21.52
CA GLU A 515 18.70 -16.15 22.66
C GLU A 515 17.18 -16.14 22.77
N SER A 516 16.67 -15.90 23.98
CA SER A 516 15.24 -15.77 24.26
C SER A 516 15.00 -14.60 25.21
N PHE A 517 14.19 -13.62 24.79
CA PHE A 517 13.83 -12.45 25.59
C PHE A 517 12.31 -12.36 25.77
N ALA A 518 11.85 -12.56 27.00
CA ALA A 518 10.45 -12.36 27.35
C ALA A 518 10.03 -10.88 27.19
N ILE A 519 8.93 -10.63 26.51
CA ILE A 519 8.29 -9.32 26.40
C ILE A 519 7.60 -9.03 27.75
N PRO A 520 7.96 -7.94 28.46
CA PRO A 520 7.32 -7.59 29.73
C PRO A 520 5.81 -7.42 29.59
N ALA A 521 5.03 -7.94 30.54
CA ALA A 521 3.56 -7.94 30.51
C ALA A 521 2.90 -6.55 30.35
N ASN A 522 3.61 -5.45 30.61
CA ASN A 522 3.12 -4.09 30.35
C ASN A 522 3.29 -3.63 28.88
N LEU A 523 3.89 -4.45 28.02
CA LEU A 523 4.07 -4.22 26.58
C LEU A 523 3.25 -5.21 25.74
N LEU A 524 2.58 -6.20 26.37
CA LEU A 524 1.66 -7.14 25.72
C LEU A 524 0.32 -6.48 25.38
N ASN A 525 0.37 -5.52 24.46
CA ASN A 525 -0.79 -4.79 23.95
C ASN A 525 -0.90 -5.05 22.44
N ASP A 526 -2.12 -5.27 21.95
CA ASP A 526 -2.35 -5.49 20.52
C ASP A 526 -1.90 -4.29 19.68
N GLY A 527 -1.13 -4.58 18.62
CA GLY A 527 -0.50 -3.56 17.77
C GLY A 527 0.91 -3.16 18.21
N GLY A 528 1.45 -3.72 19.30
CA GLY A 528 2.87 -3.62 19.64
C GLY A 528 3.79 -4.23 18.57
N THR A 529 5.03 -3.76 18.51
CA THR A 529 6.06 -4.17 17.54
C THR A 529 7.35 -4.55 18.26
N VAL A 530 8.14 -5.45 17.67
CA VAL A 530 9.49 -5.82 18.13
C VAL A 530 10.53 -5.26 17.17
N ARG A 531 11.60 -4.67 17.68
CA ARG A 531 12.67 -4.06 16.88
C ARG A 531 14.05 -4.57 17.28
N PHE A 532 14.80 -5.00 16.27
CA PHE A 532 16.22 -5.33 16.33
C PHE A 532 17.02 -4.12 15.87
N ARG A 533 17.97 -3.62 16.68
CA ARG A 533 18.71 -2.38 16.39
C ARG A 533 20.21 -2.51 16.67
N ALA A 534 21.03 -2.37 15.63
CA ALA A 534 22.48 -2.51 15.71
C ALA A 534 23.18 -1.22 16.18
N GLN A 535 23.40 -1.11 17.49
CA GLN A 535 24.18 -0.03 18.08
C GLN A 535 25.69 -0.37 17.99
N VAL A 536 26.27 -0.02 16.85
CA VAL A 536 27.67 -0.29 16.48
C VAL A 536 28.37 0.97 15.95
N ALA A 537 29.68 0.93 15.73
CA ALA A 537 30.49 2.14 15.50
C ALA A 537 30.80 2.41 14.01
N ASP A 538 30.85 1.38 13.18
CA ASP A 538 31.13 1.48 11.75
C ASP A 538 30.35 0.44 10.93
N THR A 539 30.59 0.39 9.61
CA THR A 539 29.87 -0.50 8.68
C THR A 539 30.52 -1.88 8.48
N SER A 540 31.64 -2.14 9.15
CA SER A 540 32.31 -3.44 9.26
C SER A 540 31.84 -4.24 10.47
N ASP A 541 31.43 -3.56 11.56
CA ASP A 541 30.63 -4.16 12.63
C ASP A 541 29.35 -4.77 12.05
N VAL A 542 29.26 -6.11 11.98
CA VAL A 542 28.11 -6.82 11.42
C VAL A 542 27.49 -7.78 12.42
N TRP A 543 26.19 -7.60 12.67
CA TRP A 543 25.32 -8.58 13.32
C TRP A 543 24.57 -9.39 12.26
N TYR A 544 24.43 -10.68 12.52
CA TYR A 544 23.57 -11.59 11.79
C TYR A 544 22.47 -12.12 12.71
N VAL A 545 21.23 -12.09 12.24
CA VAL A 545 20.05 -12.64 12.91
C VAL A 545 19.42 -13.66 11.97
N ASP A 546 19.10 -14.84 12.51
CA ASP A 546 18.49 -15.96 11.81
C ASP A 546 17.42 -16.64 12.67
N ASP A 547 16.59 -17.48 12.05
CA ASP A 547 15.61 -18.38 12.71
C ASP A 547 14.77 -17.68 13.79
N LEU A 548 14.08 -16.61 13.41
CA LEU A 548 13.23 -15.82 14.30
C LEU A 548 11.95 -16.59 14.66
N TYR A 549 11.59 -16.55 15.94
CA TYR A 549 10.28 -16.90 16.48
C TYR A 549 9.80 -15.81 17.45
N ILE A 550 8.52 -15.41 17.36
CA ILE A 550 7.86 -14.58 18.39
C ILE A 550 6.48 -15.18 18.67
N GLY A 551 6.20 -15.54 19.92
CA GLY A 551 5.00 -16.25 20.36
C GLY A 551 5.03 -16.60 21.86
N GLU A 552 4.05 -17.37 22.34
CA GLU A 552 4.21 -18.11 23.61
C GLU A 552 5.49 -18.97 23.52
N PRO A 553 6.31 -19.11 24.58
CA PRO A 553 7.55 -19.87 24.49
C PRO A 553 7.26 -21.29 24.07
N VAL A 554 7.76 -21.67 22.90
CA VAL A 554 7.90 -23.09 22.57
C VAL A 554 8.84 -23.63 23.63
N THR A 555 8.39 -24.58 24.44
CA THR A 555 9.33 -25.39 25.23
C THR A 555 10.30 -25.99 24.21
N PRO A 556 11.60 -25.60 24.21
CA PRO A 556 12.47 -25.78 23.05
C PRO A 556 12.54 -27.27 22.76
N ALA A 557 11.94 -27.67 21.64
CA ALA A 557 11.28 -28.98 21.48
C ALA A 557 12.18 -30.11 21.97
N CYS A 558 11.97 -30.52 23.22
CA CYS A 558 12.98 -31.26 23.97
C CYS A 558 12.97 -32.70 23.43
N PRO A 559 13.91 -33.08 22.55
CA PRO A 559 13.71 -34.27 21.73
C PRO A 559 13.51 -35.58 22.51
N PRO A 560 14.10 -35.77 23.72
CA PRO A 560 13.86 -36.96 24.53
C PRO A 560 12.66 -36.86 25.47
N ASP A 561 11.94 -35.73 25.56
CA ASP A 561 10.57 -35.68 26.11
C ASP A 561 9.61 -36.11 25.00
N LEU A 562 9.21 -37.38 25.04
CA LEU A 562 8.34 -37.99 24.03
C LEU A 562 6.88 -38.04 24.50
N ASN A 563 6.64 -37.83 25.80
CA ASN A 563 5.31 -37.87 26.40
C ASN A 563 4.63 -36.48 26.40
N GLY A 564 5.41 -35.40 26.42
CA GLY A 564 4.98 -34.01 26.32
C GLY A 564 4.62 -33.36 27.65
N ASP A 565 5.16 -33.82 28.78
CA ASP A 565 4.89 -33.23 30.11
C ASP A 565 5.97 -32.23 30.59
N GLY A 566 7.05 -32.05 29.82
CA GLY A 566 8.13 -31.12 30.12
C GLY A 566 9.24 -31.67 31.01
N VAL A 567 9.28 -32.99 31.25
CA VAL A 567 10.32 -33.64 32.06
C VAL A 567 10.84 -34.90 31.38
N VAL A 568 12.15 -34.95 31.10
CA VAL A 568 12.81 -36.14 30.55
C VAL A 568 13.04 -37.15 31.65
N ASP A 569 12.26 -38.23 31.70
CA ASP A 569 12.41 -39.27 32.72
C ASP A 569 12.29 -40.72 32.19
N ALA A 570 12.18 -41.71 33.09
CA ALA A 570 12.08 -43.10 32.71
C ALA A 570 10.89 -43.41 31.78
N ASP A 571 9.78 -42.68 31.88
CA ASP A 571 8.59 -42.96 31.08
C ASP A 571 8.81 -42.60 29.59
N ASP A 572 9.56 -41.55 29.25
CA ASP A 572 10.00 -41.28 27.86
C ASP A 572 10.98 -42.33 27.34
N PHE A 573 11.89 -42.80 28.20
CA PHE A 573 12.83 -43.86 27.83
C PHE A 573 12.08 -45.16 27.49
N PHE A 574 11.00 -45.47 28.21
CA PHE A 574 10.12 -46.60 27.88
C PHE A 574 9.25 -46.33 26.64
N LEU A 575 8.81 -45.09 26.41
CA LEU A 575 8.08 -44.69 25.21
C LEU A 575 8.95 -44.83 23.95
N PHE A 576 10.18 -44.31 23.96
CA PHE A 576 11.16 -44.48 22.87
C PHE A 576 11.41 -45.96 22.57
N LEU A 577 11.67 -46.78 23.60
CA LEU A 577 11.86 -48.22 23.44
C LEU A 577 10.64 -48.91 22.80
N SER A 578 9.43 -48.42 23.05
CA SER A 578 8.22 -48.96 22.43
C SER A 578 8.09 -48.59 20.95
N LEU A 579 8.32 -47.30 20.62
CA LEU A 579 8.27 -46.75 19.26
C LEU A 579 9.34 -47.40 18.36
N PHE A 580 10.57 -47.47 18.87
CA PHE A 580 11.72 -48.11 18.24
C PHE A 580 11.47 -49.61 17.98
N ALA A 581 10.87 -50.32 18.94
CA ALA A 581 10.52 -51.74 18.77
C ALA A 581 9.36 -51.98 17.78
N SER A 582 8.50 -50.98 17.54
CA SER A 582 7.47 -51.03 16.48
C SER A 582 7.95 -50.55 15.11
N GLY A 583 9.09 -49.86 15.02
CA GLY A 583 9.50 -49.16 13.80
C GLY A 583 8.59 -47.97 13.47
N ASP A 584 8.16 -47.23 14.50
CA ASP A 584 7.35 -46.02 14.32
C ASP A 584 8.25 -44.83 13.91
N PRO A 585 7.87 -44.01 12.91
CA PRO A 585 8.68 -42.88 12.45
C PRO A 585 9.09 -41.86 13.53
N VAL A 586 8.43 -41.79 14.68
CA VAL A 586 8.88 -40.95 15.81
C VAL A 586 10.21 -41.45 16.43
N ALA A 587 10.62 -42.68 16.12
CA ALA A 587 11.92 -43.24 16.53
C ALA A 587 13.06 -43.00 15.50
N ASP A 588 12.79 -42.33 14.37
CA ASP A 588 13.80 -41.75 13.48
C ASP A 588 14.28 -40.44 14.11
N PHE A 589 15.30 -40.56 14.96
CA PHE A 589 15.76 -39.52 15.87
C PHE A 589 16.96 -38.76 15.31
N ASN A 590 17.63 -39.32 14.30
CA ASN A 590 18.69 -38.66 13.55
C ASN A 590 18.15 -37.91 12.30
N GLY A 591 16.97 -38.29 11.79
CA GLY A 591 16.29 -37.67 10.66
C GLY A 591 16.69 -38.17 9.26
N ASP A 592 17.37 -39.32 9.14
CA ASP A 592 17.87 -39.85 7.86
C ASP A 592 16.86 -40.74 7.10
N GLY A 593 15.76 -41.15 7.74
CA GLY A 593 14.72 -42.00 7.16
C GLY A 593 14.84 -43.49 7.49
N VAL A 594 15.81 -43.91 8.32
CA VAL A 594 16.08 -45.33 8.62
C VAL A 594 16.30 -45.58 10.12
N ILE A 595 15.23 -45.94 10.83
CA ILE A 595 15.25 -46.31 12.26
C ILE A 595 16.25 -47.46 12.53
N ASP A 596 17.44 -47.14 13.05
CA ASP A 596 18.47 -48.13 13.40
C ASP A 596 19.27 -47.79 14.70
N ALA A 597 20.44 -48.41 14.89
CA ALA A 597 21.24 -48.21 16.09
C ALA A 597 21.73 -46.77 16.27
N ASP A 598 21.90 -46.00 15.20
CA ASP A 598 22.40 -44.62 15.31
C ASP A 598 21.34 -43.66 15.87
N ASP A 599 20.03 -43.89 15.62
CA ASP A 599 18.94 -43.20 16.33
C ASP A 599 18.92 -43.51 17.82
N PHE A 600 19.16 -44.77 18.18
CA PHE A 600 19.22 -45.19 19.57
C PHE A 600 20.36 -44.45 20.32
N PHE A 601 21.49 -44.19 19.65
CA PHE A 601 22.58 -43.39 20.21
C PHE A 601 22.30 -41.88 20.21
N ALA A 602 21.57 -41.36 19.22
CA ALA A 602 21.11 -39.97 19.17
C ALA A 602 20.13 -39.67 20.32
N PHE A 603 19.07 -40.48 20.47
CA PHE A 603 18.13 -40.39 21.59
C PHE A 603 18.85 -40.49 22.94
N LEU A 604 19.70 -41.49 23.14
CA LEU A 604 20.36 -41.70 24.45
C LEU A 604 21.33 -40.57 24.79
N SER A 605 21.90 -39.89 23.77
CA SER A 605 22.75 -38.71 23.94
C SER A 605 21.95 -37.45 24.27
N ALA A 606 20.78 -37.25 23.65
CA ALA A 606 19.84 -36.17 24.01
C ALA A 606 19.25 -36.40 25.41
N PHE A 607 18.78 -37.63 25.70
CA PHE A 607 18.24 -38.04 27.00
C PHE A 607 19.25 -37.85 28.15
N ALA A 608 20.54 -38.04 27.88
CA ALA A 608 21.60 -37.79 28.86
C ALA A 608 21.98 -36.30 29.02
N ALA A 609 21.55 -35.43 28.10
CA ALA A 609 21.67 -33.97 28.22
C ALA A 609 20.45 -33.36 28.94
N GLY A 610 19.25 -33.88 28.69
CA GLY A 610 17.98 -33.38 29.22
C GLY A 610 17.39 -32.24 28.37
N CYS A 611 16.51 -31.45 28.98
CA CYS A 611 16.14 -30.10 28.56
C CYS A 611 16.92 -29.07 29.40
#